data_AF-A0A1S3DWN0-F1
#
_entry.id   AF-A0A1S3DWN0-F1
#
_cell.length_a   1.000
_cell.length_b   1.000
_cell.length_c   1.000
_cell.angle_alpha   90.00
_cell.angle_beta   90.00
_cell.angle_gamma   90.00
#
_symmetry.space_group_name_H-M   'P 1'
#
loop_
_entity.id
_entity.type
_entity.pdbx_description
1 polymer ?
#
loop_
_entity_poly.entity_id
_entity_poly.type
_entity_poly.pdbx_seq_one_letter_code
_entity_poly.pdbx_strand_id
1 'polypeptide(L)'
;MGNRELCITIIQIWLTYMHRLCIDLGKSGVYGFVDPCFIQSECDSIGAQKYIQNKLQQDQKECYLLPYLNNCHWQLLVICPKKNTIVFLCSLGRKPNKNITHIVDLALGEYNKSRRLRKNKPTWSIPICQRQPKGYECGY
;
A
#
# COMPACT_ATOMS: atom_id res chain seq x y z
N MET A 1 -6.05 -12.52 23.28
CA MET A 1 -5.44 -11.99 22.05
C MET A 1 -4.11 -11.34 22.42
N GLY A 2 -3.07 -11.52 21.59
CA GLY A 2 -1.69 -11.15 21.95
C GLY A 2 -1.49 -9.64 22.08
N ASN A 3 -0.78 -9.21 23.13
CA ASN A 3 -0.41 -7.81 23.34
C ASN A 3 0.86 -7.42 22.57
N ARG A 4 0.96 -7.83 21.29
CA ARG A 4 2.16 -7.62 20.47
C ARG A 4 1.80 -7.09 19.09
N GLU A 5 2.66 -6.22 18.59
CA GLU A 5 2.62 -5.73 17.22
C GLU A 5 2.81 -6.89 16.25
N LEU A 6 2.10 -6.85 15.12
CA LEU A 6 2.27 -7.85 14.08
C LEU A 6 3.62 -7.65 13.40
N CYS A 7 4.37 -8.73 13.22
CA CYS A 7 5.59 -8.68 12.42
C CYS A 7 5.26 -8.73 10.92
N ILE A 8 6.22 -8.36 10.09
CA ILE A 8 6.10 -8.37 8.62
C ILE A 8 5.60 -9.72 8.10
N THR A 9 6.09 -10.83 8.66
CA THR A 9 5.71 -12.18 8.24
C THR A 9 4.21 -12.46 8.45
N ILE A 10 3.61 -11.96 9.53
CA ILE A 10 2.16 -12.14 9.77
C ILE A 10 1.37 -11.38 8.71
N ILE A 11 1.80 -10.15 8.38
CA ILE A 11 1.18 -9.34 7.32
C ILE A 11 1.34 -10.04 5.96
N GLN A 12 2.51 -10.59 5.63
CA GLN A 12 2.73 -11.35 4.39
C GLN A 12 1.84 -12.61 4.28
N ILE A 13 1.65 -13.33 5.39
CA ILE A 13 0.71 -14.47 5.45
C ILE A 13 -0.71 -14.00 5.16
N TRP A 14 -1.14 -12.90 5.78
CA TRP A 14 -2.45 -12.32 5.53
C TRP A 14 -2.62 -11.87 4.07
N LEU A 15 -1.63 -11.18 3.48
CA LEU A 15 -1.67 -10.79 2.07
C LEU A 15 -1.79 -12.01 1.15
N THR A 16 -1.07 -13.08 1.44
CA THR A 16 -1.12 -14.34 0.68
C THR A 16 -2.50 -14.98 0.79
N TYR A 17 -3.07 -15.03 2.00
CA TYR A 17 -4.43 -15.51 2.23
C TYR A 17 -5.46 -14.69 1.47
N MET A 18 -5.39 -13.36 1.55
CA MET A 18 -6.31 -12.45 0.86
C MET A 18 -6.22 -12.58 -0.66
N HIS A 19 -5.01 -12.75 -1.21
CA HIS A 19 -4.81 -13.01 -2.62
C HIS A 19 -5.52 -14.29 -3.07
N ARG A 20 -5.36 -15.40 -2.34
CA ARG A 20 -6.04 -16.66 -2.62
C ARG A 20 -7.55 -16.52 -2.53
N LEU A 21 -8.05 -15.88 -1.47
CA LEU A 21 -9.48 -15.62 -1.29
C LEU A 21 -10.06 -14.80 -2.44
N CYS A 22 -9.31 -13.83 -2.97
CA CYS A 22 -9.75 -13.07 -4.14
C CYS A 22 -9.86 -13.94 -5.40
N ILE A 23 -8.98 -14.93 -5.57
CA ILE A 23 -9.07 -15.89 -6.68
C ILE A 23 -10.32 -16.77 -6.51
N ASP A 24 -10.51 -17.34 -5.32
CA ASP A 24 -11.62 -18.24 -5.02
C ASP A 24 -12.99 -17.55 -5.19
N LEU A 25 -13.05 -16.24 -4.92
CA LEU A 25 -14.25 -15.41 -5.10
C LEU A 25 -14.40 -14.79 -6.51
N GLY A 26 -13.53 -15.13 -7.47
CA GLY A 26 -13.57 -14.57 -8.83
C GLY A 26 -13.21 -13.08 -8.92
N LYS A 27 -12.52 -12.53 -7.92
CA LYS A 27 -12.08 -11.13 -7.81
C LYS A 27 -10.59 -10.92 -8.11
N SER A 28 -9.97 -11.85 -8.84
CA SER A 28 -8.53 -11.82 -9.15
C SER A 28 -8.09 -10.59 -9.94
N GLY A 29 -8.98 -9.89 -10.65
CA GLY A 29 -8.70 -8.64 -11.36
C GLY A 29 -8.81 -7.37 -10.51
N VAL A 30 -9.38 -7.45 -9.30
CA VAL A 30 -9.74 -6.27 -8.51
C VAL A 30 -8.61 -5.82 -7.59
N TYR A 31 -8.04 -6.75 -6.83
CA TYR A 31 -7.10 -6.45 -5.75
C TYR A 31 -5.69 -6.96 -6.08
N GLY A 32 -4.72 -6.06 -6.01
CA GLY A 32 -3.30 -6.35 -5.98
C GLY A 32 -2.74 -6.17 -4.57
N PHE A 33 -1.72 -6.94 -4.24
CA PHE A 33 -1.11 -6.93 -2.92
C PHE A 33 0.40 -6.66 -3.08
N VAL A 34 0.88 -5.64 -2.38
CA VAL A 34 2.29 -5.23 -2.39
C VAL A 34 2.92 -5.76 -1.11
N ASP A 35 4.02 -6.48 -1.28
CA ASP A 35 4.74 -7.06 -0.15
C ASP A 35 5.49 -5.94 0.61
N PRO A 36 5.22 -5.75 1.91
CA PRO A 36 5.86 -4.73 2.74
C PRO A 36 7.39 -4.82 2.76
N CYS A 37 8.00 -6.00 2.56
CA CYS A 37 9.46 -6.17 2.54
C CYS A 37 10.15 -5.30 1.48
N PHE A 38 9.50 -5.10 0.32
CA PHE A 38 10.10 -4.38 -0.80
C PHE A 38 9.83 -2.89 -0.79
N ILE A 39 9.03 -2.39 0.16
CA ILE A 39 8.66 -0.98 0.26
C ILE A 39 9.10 -0.34 1.58
N GLN A 40 10.04 -0.97 2.29
CA GLN A 40 10.73 -0.37 3.44
C GLN A 40 11.64 0.76 2.96
N SER A 41 11.06 1.95 2.85
CA SER A 41 11.63 3.14 2.19
C SER A 41 12.89 3.70 2.85
N GLU A 42 13.16 3.32 4.09
CA GLU A 42 14.37 3.73 4.84
C GLU A 42 15.63 3.03 4.31
N CYS A 43 15.47 1.88 3.64
CA CYS A 43 16.59 1.09 3.12
C CYS A 43 16.86 1.37 1.62
N ASP A 44 15.82 1.44 0.79
CA ASP A 44 15.96 1.63 -0.66
C ASP A 44 14.70 2.26 -1.30
N SER A 45 14.71 3.59 -1.44
CA SER A 45 13.59 4.33 -2.03
C SER A 45 13.43 4.09 -3.54
N ILE A 46 14.54 3.88 -4.27
CA ILE A 46 14.53 3.63 -5.72
C ILE A 46 14.00 2.22 -6.00
N GLY A 47 14.47 1.23 -5.25
CA GLY A 47 13.96 -0.14 -5.32
C GLY A 47 12.48 -0.23 -4.98
N ALA A 48 12.05 0.44 -3.91
CA ALA A 48 10.63 0.51 -3.54
C ALA A 48 9.76 1.15 -4.65
N GLN A 49 10.23 2.25 -5.24
CA GLN A 49 9.54 2.91 -6.35
C GLN A 49 9.41 1.99 -7.57
N LYS A 50 10.49 1.33 -7.98
CA LYS A 50 10.49 0.37 -9.10
C LYS A 50 9.62 -0.84 -8.81
N TYR A 51 9.65 -1.36 -7.58
CA TYR A 51 8.84 -2.51 -7.19
C TYR A 51 7.35 -2.21 -7.33
N ILE A 52 6.89 -1.07 -6.76
CA ILE A 52 5.49 -0.64 -6.88
C ILE A 52 5.14 -0.44 -8.36
N GLN A 53 5.96 0.29 -9.12
CA GLN A 53 5.72 0.53 -10.54
C GLN A 53 5.56 -0.78 -11.32
N ASN A 54 6.49 -1.73 -11.16
CA ASN A 54 6.46 -3.02 -11.84
C ASN A 54 5.19 -3.81 -11.46
N LYS A 55 4.83 -3.80 -10.18
CA LYS A 55 3.60 -4.45 -9.70
C LYS A 55 2.35 -3.87 -10.37
N LEU A 56 2.25 -2.54 -10.47
CA LEU A 56 1.15 -1.87 -11.16
C LEU A 56 1.05 -2.24 -12.65
N GLN A 57 2.21 -2.39 -13.32
CA GLN A 57 2.30 -2.68 -14.75
C GLN A 57 1.99 -4.16 -15.07
N GLN A 58 2.47 -5.08 -14.24
CA GLN A 58 2.34 -6.52 -14.43
C GLN A 58 0.95 -7.02 -14.04
N ASP A 59 0.46 -6.63 -12.86
CA ASP A 59 -0.75 -7.22 -12.30
C ASP A 59 -2.04 -6.58 -12.86
N GLN A 60 -1.95 -5.30 -13.26
CA GLN A 60 -3.03 -4.49 -13.85
C GLN A 60 -4.36 -4.51 -13.09
N LYS A 61 -4.31 -4.64 -11.77
CA LYS A 61 -5.48 -4.65 -10.87
C LYS A 61 -6.15 -3.28 -10.79
N GLU A 62 -7.40 -3.28 -10.34
CA GLU A 62 -8.15 -2.05 -10.12
C GLU A 62 -7.62 -1.22 -8.94
N CYS A 63 -7.22 -1.90 -7.86
CA CYS A 63 -6.64 -1.30 -6.68
C CYS A 63 -5.56 -2.18 -6.04
N TYR A 64 -4.65 -1.56 -5.28
CA TYR A 64 -3.51 -2.23 -4.66
C TYR A 64 -3.44 -1.88 -3.18
N LEU A 65 -3.30 -2.91 -2.33
CA LEU A 65 -3.10 -2.77 -0.89
C LEU A 65 -1.60 -2.82 -0.58
N LEU A 66 -1.12 -1.79 0.11
CA LEU A 66 0.29 -1.58 0.47
C LEU A 66 0.40 -1.41 1.98
N PRO A 67 0.57 -2.49 2.76
CA PRO A 67 0.95 -2.38 4.15
C PRO A 67 2.33 -1.75 4.25
N TYR A 68 2.46 -0.69 5.03
CA TYR A 68 3.67 0.09 5.16
C TYR A 68 4.04 0.20 6.64
N LEU A 69 5.28 -0.16 6.95
CA LEU A 69 5.82 -0.08 8.31
C LEU A 69 6.73 1.16 8.36
N ASN A 70 6.45 2.06 9.31
CA ASN A 70 7.25 3.27 9.51
C ASN A 70 7.33 3.60 10.99
N ASN A 71 8.54 3.68 11.53
CA ASN A 71 8.79 3.90 12.97
C ASN A 71 7.95 2.97 13.86
N CYS A 72 8.07 1.66 13.63
CA CYS A 72 7.32 0.61 14.35
C CYS A 72 5.78 0.78 14.33
N HIS A 73 5.25 1.42 13.29
CA HIS A 73 3.81 1.63 13.16
C HIS A 73 3.33 1.19 11.78
N TRP A 74 2.39 0.26 11.76
CA TRP A 74 1.73 -0.18 10.55
C TRP A 74 0.70 0.84 10.06
N GLN A 75 0.71 1.04 8.75
CA GLN A 75 -0.15 1.94 8.00
C GLN A 75 -0.55 1.22 6.72
N LEU A 76 -1.66 1.62 6.10
CA LEU A 76 -2.11 0.99 4.85
C LEU A 76 -2.33 2.05 3.79
N LEU A 77 -1.68 1.87 2.63
CA LEU A 77 -1.99 2.65 1.44
C LEU A 77 -2.85 1.81 0.49
N VAL A 78 -3.82 2.47 -0.15
CA VAL A 78 -4.61 1.88 -1.23
C VAL A 78 -4.41 2.73 -2.49
N ILE A 79 -3.76 2.17 -3.50
CA ILE A 79 -3.55 2.83 -4.80
C ILE A 79 -4.64 2.38 -5.76
N CYS A 80 -5.33 3.32 -6.40
CA CYS A 80 -6.30 3.06 -7.46
C CYS A 80 -5.82 3.69 -8.78
N PRO A 81 -5.01 3.00 -9.60
CA PRO A 81 -4.30 3.63 -10.72
C PRO A 81 -5.22 4.22 -11.79
N LYS A 82 -6.35 3.56 -12.07
CA LYS A 82 -7.37 4.07 -13.01
C LYS A 82 -7.93 5.42 -12.55
N LYS A 83 -8.20 5.57 -11.26
CA LYS A 83 -8.72 6.82 -10.67
C LYS A 83 -7.63 7.86 -10.37
N ASN A 84 -6.35 7.46 -10.42
CA ASN A 84 -5.22 8.31 -10.01
C ASN A 84 -5.34 8.81 -8.56
N THR A 85 -5.90 7.95 -7.69
CA THR A 85 -6.14 8.26 -6.28
C THR A 85 -5.35 7.33 -5.39
N ILE A 86 -4.91 7.86 -4.26
CA ILE A 86 -4.21 7.13 -3.21
C ILE A 86 -4.96 7.39 -1.91
N VAL A 87 -5.37 6.34 -1.21
CA VAL A 87 -5.95 6.43 0.13
C VAL A 87 -4.90 6.05 1.15
N PHE A 88 -4.74 6.88 2.18
CA PHE A 88 -3.82 6.62 3.28
C PHE A 88 -4.59 6.38 4.57
N LEU A 89 -4.46 5.18 5.13
CA LEU A 89 -5.15 4.74 6.33
C LEU A 89 -4.16 4.61 7.48
N CYS A 90 -4.47 5.24 8.60
CA CYS A 90 -3.64 5.22 9.80
C CYS A 90 -4.51 5.30 11.05
N SER A 91 -4.44 4.27 11.89
CA SER A 91 -5.16 4.16 13.16
C SER A 91 -4.71 5.21 14.20
N LEU A 92 -3.50 5.76 14.08
CA LEU A 92 -3.03 6.91 14.85
C LEU A 92 -3.36 8.26 14.22
N GLY A 93 -4.09 8.28 13.09
CA GLY A 93 -4.47 9.52 12.39
C GLY A 93 -3.28 10.38 11.97
N ARG A 94 -2.10 9.76 11.82
CA ARG A 94 -0.91 10.42 11.31
C ARG A 94 -1.11 10.71 9.82
N LYS A 95 -0.39 11.71 9.32
CA LYS A 95 -0.27 11.98 7.88
C LYS A 95 0.79 11.04 7.27
N PRO A 96 0.73 10.74 5.96
CA PRO A 96 1.80 10.02 5.29
C PRO A 96 3.11 10.78 5.42
N ASN A 97 4.22 10.07 5.63
CA ASN A 97 5.54 10.70 5.62
C ASN A 97 5.95 11.09 4.19
N LYS A 98 6.92 12.00 4.07
CA LYS A 98 7.36 12.53 2.76
C LYS A 98 7.98 11.47 1.86
N ASN A 99 8.65 10.48 2.44
CA ASN A 99 9.35 9.43 1.71
C ASN A 99 8.35 8.53 0.96
N ILE A 100 7.38 7.94 1.67
CA ILE A 100 6.36 7.08 1.04
C ILE A 100 5.48 7.87 0.06
N THR A 101 5.19 9.14 0.36
CA THR A 101 4.44 10.02 -0.56
C THR A 101 5.19 10.19 -1.87
N HIS A 102 6.49 10.48 -1.80
CA HIS A 102 7.33 10.65 -2.98
C HIS A 102 7.46 9.37 -3.80
N ILE A 103 7.73 8.24 -3.14
CA ILE A 103 7.87 6.92 -3.78
C ILE A 103 6.59 6.56 -4.55
N VAL A 104 5.43 6.69 -3.93
CA VAL A 104 4.14 6.32 -4.54
C VAL A 104 3.75 7.30 -5.65
N ASP A 105 3.97 8.60 -5.46
CA ASP A 105 3.71 9.61 -6.51
C ASP A 105 4.56 9.33 -7.76
N LEU A 106 5.85 9.00 -7.58
CA LEU A 106 6.74 8.63 -8.70
C LEU A 106 6.31 7.32 -9.36
N ALA A 107 6.07 6.27 -8.58
CA ALA A 107 5.67 4.96 -9.12
C ALA A 107 4.38 5.06 -9.95
N LEU A 108 3.38 5.79 -9.45
CA LEU A 108 2.13 6.00 -10.18
C LEU A 108 2.31 6.93 -11.39
N GLY A 109 3.17 7.94 -11.28
CA GLY A 109 3.56 8.81 -12.39
C GLY A 109 4.18 8.02 -13.54
N GLU A 110 5.17 7.17 -13.26
CA GLU A 110 5.83 6.31 -14.25
C GLU A 110 4.89 5.26 -14.83
N TYR A 111 3.99 4.69 -14.02
CA TYR A 111 2.92 3.82 -14.51
C TYR A 111 2.00 4.54 -15.51
N ASN A 112 1.58 5.78 -15.21
CA ASN A 112 0.73 6.55 -16.11
C ASN A 112 1.47 6.90 -17.43
N LYS A 113 2.75 7.28 -17.34
CA LYS A 113 3.59 7.56 -18.52
C LYS A 113 3.76 6.33 -19.41
N SER A 114 4.02 5.16 -18.84
CA SER A 114 4.18 3.91 -19.62
C SER A 114 2.89 3.53 -20.35
N ARG A 115 1.73 3.93 -19.82
CA ARG A 115 0.42 3.79 -20.47
C ARG A 115 0.03 4.95 -21.39
N ARG A 116 0.94 5.92 -21.62
CA ARG A 116 0.70 7.14 -22.40
C ARG A 116 -0.49 7.97 -21.89
N LEU A 117 -0.80 7.87 -20.59
CA LEU A 117 -1.87 8.63 -19.94
C LEU A 117 -1.30 9.94 -19.41
N ARG A 118 -1.84 11.07 -19.86
CA ARG A 118 -1.55 12.39 -19.27
C ARG A 118 -2.48 12.61 -18.10
N LYS A 119 -1.99 12.36 -16.88
CA LYS A 119 -2.73 12.63 -15.64
C LYS A 119 -2.03 13.70 -14.83
N ASN A 120 -2.84 14.48 -14.11
CA ASN A 120 -2.35 15.40 -13.08
C ASN A 120 -1.74 14.63 -11.91
N LYS A 121 -1.19 15.36 -10.93
CA LYS A 121 -0.68 14.78 -9.69
C LYS A 121 -1.74 13.87 -9.03
N PRO A 122 -1.35 12.70 -8.46
CA PRO A 122 -2.28 11.84 -7.75
C PRO A 122 -3.05 12.56 -6.64
N THR A 123 -4.34 12.22 -6.50
CA THR A 123 -5.17 12.74 -5.41
C THR A 123 -5.01 11.88 -4.17
N TRP A 124 -4.58 12.48 -3.06
CA TRP A 124 -4.42 11.82 -1.78
C TRP A 124 -5.67 12.01 -0.91
N SER A 125 -6.23 10.91 -0.42
CA SER A 125 -7.34 10.89 0.52
C SER A 125 -6.88 10.32 1.86
N ILE A 126 -7.11 11.07 2.94
CA ILE A 126 -6.72 10.69 4.30
C ILE A 126 -8.00 10.66 5.14
N PRO A 127 -8.78 9.56 5.09
CA PRO A 127 -10.03 9.48 5.84
C PRO A 127 -9.78 9.35 7.34
N ILE A 128 -10.78 9.73 8.13
CA ILE A 128 -10.77 9.48 9.58
C ILE A 128 -10.94 7.97 9.79
N CYS A 129 -9.88 7.32 10.27
CA CYS A 129 -9.87 5.90 10.58
C CYS A 129 -10.33 5.64 12.02
N GLN A 130 -10.80 4.43 12.29
CA GLN A 130 -10.98 3.97 13.66
C GLN A 130 -9.65 4.07 14.41
N ARG A 131 -9.68 4.67 15.60
CA ARG A 131 -8.49 4.88 16.42
C ARG A 131 -8.12 3.58 17.11
N GLN A 132 -6.84 3.21 17.08
CA GLN A 132 -6.37 2.05 17.83
C GLN A 132 -6.53 2.30 19.34
N PRO A 133 -7.21 1.41 20.08
CA PRO A 133 -7.33 1.52 21.53
C PRO A 133 -5.99 1.40 22.26
N LYS A 134 -5.11 0.52 21.79
CA LYS A 134 -3.81 0.21 22.40
C LYS A 134 -2.66 0.43 21.42
N GLY A 135 -1.43 0.48 21.95
CA GLY A 135 -0.23 0.78 21.17
C GLY A 135 0.11 -0.25 20.07
N TYR A 136 -0.27 -1.52 20.27
CA TYR A 136 0.18 -2.63 19.42
C TYR A 136 -0.79 -3.02 18.29
N GLU A 137 -1.93 -2.34 18.18
CA GLU A 137 -3.04 -2.78 17.32
C GLU A 137 -2.96 -2.25 15.89
N CYS A 138 -1.91 -1.50 15.52
CA CYS A 138 -1.81 -0.85 14.21
C CYS A 138 -1.82 -1.79 13.00
N GLY A 139 -1.41 -3.06 13.17
CA GLY A 139 -1.41 -4.06 12.11
C GLY A 139 -2.67 -4.93 12.05
N TYR A 140 -3.53 -4.87 13.06
CA TYR A 140 -4.79 -5.63 13.13
C TYR A 140 -5.91 -4.87 12.43
#